data_AF-A0A6I4IWM6-F1
#
_entry.id   AF-A0A6I4IWM6-F1
#
_cell.length_a   1.000
_cell.length_b   1.000
_cell.length_c   1.000
_cell.angle_alpha   90.00
_cell.angle_beta   90.00
_cell.angle_gamma   90.00
#
_symmetry.space_group_name_H-M   'P 1'
#
loop_
_entity.id
_entity.type
_entity.pdbx_description
1 polymer ?
#
loop_
_entity_poly.entity_id
_entity_poly.type
_entity_poly.pdbx_seq_one_letter_code
_entity_poly.pdbx_strand_id
1 'polypeptide(L)'
;MELRDAFAAAGLALALTSAPAAAQTASDDVKCLLAANLFVKAEKDPGKHQVAVLSSYYYLGRVDARLSGAQLSAALKAQAPTITAENAGPTMTSCAKRVQGSAMAIQTLGKSLTAPK
;
A
#
# COMPACT_ATOMS: atom_id res chain seq x y z
N MET A 1 41.96 36.15 16.50
CA MET A 1 41.70 34.77 16.97
C MET A 1 40.56 34.95 17.94
N GLU A 2 39.30 34.74 17.58
CA GLU A 2 38.59 33.46 17.69
C GLU A 2 37.19 33.64 17.11
N LEU A 3 36.99 33.39 15.81
CA LEU A 3 35.67 33.53 15.18
C LEU A 3 35.48 32.50 14.05
N ARG A 4 35.96 31.26 14.25
CA ARG A 4 35.95 30.24 13.18
C ARG A 4 35.49 28.83 13.57
N ASP A 5 35.13 28.55 14.82
CA ASP A 5 34.90 27.16 15.25
C ASP A 5 33.45 26.81 15.67
N ALA A 6 32.48 27.72 15.48
CA ALA A 6 31.09 27.47 15.92
C ALA A 6 30.15 26.93 14.81
N PHE A 7 30.60 26.77 13.57
CA PHE A 7 29.73 26.46 12.42
C PHE A 7 29.85 25.04 11.84
N ALA A 8 30.54 24.11 12.50
CA ALA A 8 30.80 22.78 11.94
C ALA A 8 29.89 21.63 12.45
N ALA A 9 29.06 21.85 13.48
CA ALA A 9 28.39 20.73 14.18
C ALA A 9 26.87 20.57 13.94
N ALA A 10 26.24 21.39 13.08
CA ALA A 10 24.79 21.37 12.90
C ALA A 10 24.29 20.71 11.59
N GLY A 11 25.17 20.15 10.77
CA GLY A 11 24.83 19.66 9.43
C GLY A 11 24.43 18.19 9.30
N LEU A 12 24.65 17.36 10.33
CA LEU A 12 24.54 15.89 10.22
C LEU A 12 23.22 15.29 10.76
N ALA A 13 22.32 16.10 11.33
CA ALA A 13 21.10 15.59 11.96
C ALA A 13 19.88 15.46 11.02
N LEU A 14 19.96 15.99 9.79
CA LEU A 14 18.81 16.07 8.86
C LEU A 14 18.74 14.94 7.81
N ALA A 15 19.71 14.01 7.81
CA ALA A 15 19.81 12.97 6.77
C ALA A 15 19.11 11.63 7.11
N LEU A 16 18.51 11.48 8.29
CA LEU A 16 18.00 10.18 8.79
C LEU A 16 16.47 10.03 8.76
N THR A 17 15.70 10.99 8.24
CA THR A 17 14.23 10.99 8.41
C THR A 17 13.40 10.58 7.19
N SER A 18 14.00 10.20 6.05
CA SER A 18 13.25 9.97 4.80
C SER A 18 12.86 8.51 4.50
N ALA A 19 13.20 7.53 5.35
CA ALA A 19 12.97 6.11 5.06
C ALA A 19 11.62 5.45 5.45
N PRO A 20 10.61 6.07 6.12
CA PRO A 20 9.48 5.29 6.62
C PRO A 20 8.41 5.00 5.55
N ALA A 21 8.30 5.84 4.51
CA ALA A 21 7.17 5.81 3.58
C ALA A 21 7.09 4.52 2.74
N ALA A 22 8.22 4.01 2.25
CA ALA A 22 8.23 2.81 1.41
C ALA A 22 7.91 1.54 2.20
N ALA A 23 8.45 1.42 3.42
CA ALA A 23 8.21 0.27 4.30
C ALA A 23 6.76 0.22 4.80
N GLN A 24 6.20 1.37 5.18
CA GLN A 24 4.78 1.47 5.58
C GLN A 24 3.85 1.08 4.42
N THR A 25 4.15 1.53 3.21
CA THR A 25 3.30 1.22 2.04
C THR A 25 3.32 -0.27 1.69
N ALA A 26 4.47 -0.94 1.77
CA ALA A 26 4.54 -2.39 1.55
C ALA A 26 3.76 -3.17 2.62
N SER A 27 3.84 -2.73 3.87
CA SER A 27 3.09 -3.29 5.01
C SER A 27 1.57 -3.22 4.77
N ASP A 28 1.06 -2.07 4.31
CA ASP A 28 -0.36 -1.87 4.04
C ASP A 28 -0.87 -2.58 2.78
N ASP A 29 -0.02 -2.73 1.76
CA ASP A 29 -0.34 -3.51 0.56
C ASP A 29 -0.47 -5.00 0.89
N VAL A 30 0.37 -5.54 1.78
CA VAL A 30 0.27 -6.93 2.27
C VAL A 30 -1.00 -7.14 3.10
N LYS A 31 -1.36 -6.22 3.99
CA LYS A 31 -2.65 -6.27 4.73
C LYS A 31 -3.84 -6.33 3.78
N CYS A 32 -3.80 -5.52 2.72
CA CYS A 32 -4.88 -5.50 1.75
C CYS A 32 -4.93 -6.73 0.86
N LEU A 33 -3.78 -7.32 0.53
CA LEU A 33 -3.73 -8.62 -0.14
C LEU A 33 -4.39 -9.70 0.73
N LEU A 34 -4.08 -9.75 2.03
CA LEU A 34 -4.68 -10.71 2.96
C LEU A 34 -6.19 -10.51 3.10
N ALA A 35 -6.64 -9.28 3.34
CA ALA A 35 -8.07 -8.97 3.45
C ALA A 35 -8.82 -9.32 2.15
N ALA A 36 -8.27 -8.98 0.99
CA ALA A 36 -8.88 -9.32 -0.30
C ALA A 36 -9.02 -10.84 -0.47
N ASN A 37 -7.97 -11.62 -0.17
CA ASN A 37 -8.03 -13.08 -0.27
C ASN A 37 -9.02 -13.72 0.72
N LEU A 38 -9.21 -13.12 1.90
CA LEU A 38 -10.24 -13.54 2.85
C LEU A 38 -11.64 -13.35 2.24
N PHE A 39 -11.91 -12.18 1.67
CA PHE A 39 -13.22 -11.87 1.07
C PHE A 39 -13.48 -12.62 -0.24
N VAL A 40 -12.46 -12.92 -1.04
CA VAL A 40 -12.61 -13.82 -2.22
C VAL A 40 -13.18 -15.18 -1.80
N LYS A 41 -12.81 -15.69 -0.61
CA LYS A 41 -13.31 -17.00 -0.14
C LYS A 41 -14.65 -16.91 0.59
N ALA A 42 -14.91 -15.80 1.27
CA ALA A 42 -16.03 -15.69 2.22
C ALA A 42 -17.24 -14.89 1.69
N GLU A 43 -17.04 -14.00 0.72
CA GLU A 43 -18.09 -13.11 0.24
C GLU A 43 -19.07 -13.84 -0.69
N LYS A 44 -20.36 -13.63 -0.46
CA LYS A 44 -21.46 -14.25 -1.22
C LYS A 44 -22.10 -13.28 -2.20
N ASP A 45 -22.00 -11.98 -1.93
CA ASP A 45 -22.48 -10.96 -2.85
C ASP A 45 -21.55 -10.92 -4.08
N PRO A 46 -22.07 -11.10 -5.31
CA PRO A 46 -21.24 -11.21 -6.51
C PRO A 46 -20.49 -9.91 -6.83
N GLY A 47 -21.07 -8.75 -6.52
CA GLY A 47 -20.43 -7.45 -6.74
C GLY A 47 -19.26 -7.23 -5.79
N LYS A 48 -19.46 -7.50 -4.49
CA LYS A 48 -18.41 -7.41 -3.48
C LYS A 48 -17.32 -8.47 -3.68
N HIS A 49 -17.70 -9.68 -4.09
CA HIS A 49 -16.74 -10.72 -4.45
C HIS A 49 -15.84 -10.26 -5.60
N GLN A 50 -16.42 -9.68 -6.65
CA GLN A 50 -15.63 -9.13 -7.76
C GLN A 50 -14.67 -8.02 -7.30
N VAL A 51 -15.10 -7.14 -6.39
CA VAL A 51 -14.22 -6.12 -5.80
C VAL A 51 -13.07 -6.75 -5.01
N ALA A 52 -13.32 -7.84 -4.27
CA ALA A 52 -12.28 -8.57 -3.55
C ALA A 52 -11.26 -9.21 -4.53
N VAL A 53 -11.72 -9.82 -5.62
CA VAL A 53 -10.87 -10.37 -6.67
C VAL A 53 -10.01 -9.28 -7.33
N LEU A 54 -10.61 -8.15 -7.71
CA LEU A 54 -9.84 -7.05 -8.32
C LEU A 54 -8.80 -6.48 -7.35
N SER A 55 -9.17 -6.36 -6.08
CA SER A 55 -8.25 -5.90 -5.05
C SER A 55 -7.11 -6.88 -4.83
N SER A 56 -7.37 -8.20 -4.83
CA SER A 56 -6.32 -9.20 -4.64
C SER A 56 -5.26 -9.11 -5.74
N TYR A 57 -5.66 -8.99 -7.00
CA TYR A 57 -4.72 -8.80 -8.12
C TYR A 57 -3.98 -7.45 -8.06
N TYR A 58 -4.69 -6.36 -7.73
CA TYR A 58 -4.08 -5.04 -7.61
C TYR A 58 -2.95 -5.03 -6.56
N TYR A 59 -3.22 -5.58 -5.37
CA TYR A 59 -2.22 -5.62 -4.30
C TYR A 59 -1.15 -6.67 -4.55
N LEU A 60 -1.47 -7.80 -5.20
CA LEU A 60 -0.49 -8.81 -5.60
C LEU A 60 0.60 -8.19 -6.48
N GLY A 61 0.22 -7.47 -7.55
CA GLY A 61 1.20 -6.83 -8.42
C GLY A 61 2.06 -5.78 -7.71
N ARG A 62 1.48 -5.07 -6.73
CA ARG A 62 2.22 -4.06 -5.95
C ARG A 62 3.19 -4.68 -4.95
N VAL A 63 2.83 -5.78 -4.31
CA VAL A 63 3.77 -6.47 -3.40
C VAL A 63 4.86 -7.18 -4.18
N ASP A 64 4.52 -7.80 -5.32
CA ASP A 64 5.48 -8.47 -6.20
C ASP A 64 6.55 -7.50 -6.72
N ALA A 65 6.14 -6.29 -7.12
CA ALA A 65 7.07 -5.24 -7.56
C ALA A 65 7.99 -4.70 -6.46
N ARG A 66 7.75 -5.01 -5.17
CA ARG A 66 8.44 -4.38 -4.03
C ARG A 66 9.15 -5.36 -3.10
N LEU A 67 8.67 -6.58 -3.02
CA LEU A 67 9.10 -7.57 -2.06
C LEU A 67 9.60 -8.81 -2.79
N SER A 68 10.77 -9.30 -2.41
CA SER A 68 11.18 -10.67 -2.75
C SER A 68 10.25 -11.70 -2.09
N GLY A 69 10.27 -12.94 -2.58
CA GLY A 69 9.46 -14.03 -2.01
C GLY A 69 9.69 -14.25 -0.49
N ALA A 70 10.94 -14.14 -0.04
CA ALA A 70 11.27 -14.25 1.39
C ALA A 70 10.70 -13.08 2.21
N GLN A 71 10.79 -11.86 1.69
CA GLN A 71 10.22 -10.66 2.34
C GLN A 71 8.70 -10.71 2.37
N LEU A 72 8.06 -11.15 1.28
CA LEU A 72 6.62 -11.34 1.23
C LEU A 72 6.16 -12.40 2.25
N SER A 73 6.87 -13.53 2.34
CA SER A 73 6.56 -14.57 3.34
C SER A 73 6.63 -14.02 4.77
N ALA A 74 7.68 -13.27 5.10
CA ALA A 74 7.84 -12.64 6.40
C ALA A 74 6.73 -11.61 6.68
N ALA A 75 6.41 -10.77 5.69
CA ALA A 75 5.37 -9.76 5.80
C ALA A 75 3.97 -10.38 5.98
N LEU A 76 3.65 -11.44 5.23
CA LEU A 76 2.39 -12.16 5.38
C LEU A 76 2.25 -12.74 6.80
N LYS A 77 3.31 -13.35 7.34
CA LYS A 77 3.32 -13.87 8.72
C LYS A 77 3.11 -12.76 9.75
N ALA A 78 3.75 -11.60 9.55
CA ALA A 78 3.62 -10.47 10.46
C ALA A 78 2.22 -9.84 10.43
N GLN A 79 1.59 -9.77 9.25
CA GLN A 79 0.32 -9.07 9.05
C GLN A 79 -0.91 -9.96 9.22
N ALA A 80 -0.80 -11.28 8.98
CA ALA A 80 -1.90 -12.23 9.16
C ALA A 80 -2.64 -12.10 10.51
N PRO A 81 -1.98 -12.05 11.69
CA PRO A 81 -2.68 -11.93 12.97
C PRO A 81 -3.38 -10.57 13.15
N THR A 82 -3.05 -9.58 12.33
CA THR A 82 -3.68 -8.26 12.40
C THR A 82 -5.01 -8.19 11.67
N ILE A 83 -5.36 -9.20 10.86
CA ILE A 83 -6.66 -9.29 10.18
C ILE A 83 -7.58 -10.17 11.02
N THR A 84 -8.52 -9.53 11.73
CA THR A 84 -9.47 -10.18 12.62
C THR A 84 -10.89 -10.09 12.05
N ALA A 85 -11.83 -10.85 12.60
CA ALA A 85 -13.23 -10.81 12.15
C ALA A 85 -13.83 -9.39 12.28
N GLU A 86 -13.44 -8.66 13.33
CA GLU A 86 -13.93 -7.32 13.64
C GLU A 86 -13.40 -6.27 12.64
N ASN A 87 -12.16 -6.43 12.17
CA ASN A 87 -11.51 -5.41 11.34
C ASN A 87 -11.38 -5.78 9.86
N ALA A 88 -11.69 -7.02 9.47
CA ALA A 88 -11.54 -7.49 8.10
C ALA A 88 -12.40 -6.69 7.11
N GLY A 89 -13.67 -6.45 7.44
CA GLY A 89 -14.60 -5.66 6.61
C GLY A 89 -14.15 -4.20 6.42
N PRO A 90 -13.88 -3.46 7.51
CA PRO A 90 -13.31 -2.11 7.42
C PRO A 90 -11.98 -2.06 6.66
N THR A 91 -11.09 -3.02 6.88
CA THR A 91 -9.80 -3.12 6.17
C THR A 91 -10.06 -3.29 4.68
N MET A 92 -10.86 -4.29 4.29
CA MET A 92 -11.20 -4.55 2.89
C MET A 92 -11.84 -3.33 2.22
N THR A 93 -12.71 -2.61 2.93
CA THR A 93 -13.34 -1.39 2.42
C THR A 93 -12.31 -0.29 2.15
N SER A 94 -11.35 -0.10 3.06
CA SER A 94 -10.23 0.84 2.86
C SER A 94 -9.38 0.44 1.65
N CYS A 95 -9.06 -0.86 1.53
CA CYS A 95 -8.31 -1.41 0.41
C CYS A 95 -9.02 -1.16 -0.92
N ALA A 96 -10.33 -1.41 -1.00
CA ALA A 96 -11.14 -1.21 -2.19
C ALA A 96 -11.21 0.28 -2.58
N LYS A 97 -11.32 1.20 -1.61
CA LYS A 97 -11.29 2.65 -1.88
C LYS A 97 -9.98 3.09 -2.55
N ARG A 98 -8.84 2.53 -2.14
CA ARG A 98 -7.54 2.86 -2.78
C ARG A 98 -7.45 2.31 -4.20
N VAL A 99 -7.99 1.12 -4.46
CA VAL A 99 -8.11 0.55 -5.81
C VAL A 99 -8.96 1.45 -6.69
N GLN A 100 -10.14 1.86 -6.19
CA GLN A 100 -11.03 2.78 -6.89
C GLN A 100 -10.35 4.13 -7.16
N GLY A 101 -9.65 4.70 -6.18
CA GLY A 101 -8.87 5.93 -6.35
C GLY A 101 -7.83 5.81 -7.46
N SER A 102 -7.14 4.66 -7.54
CA SER A 102 -6.17 4.40 -8.61
C SER A 102 -6.84 4.29 -9.97
N ALA A 103 -8.00 3.63 -10.06
CA ALA A 103 -8.76 3.53 -11.30
C ALA A 103 -9.24 4.91 -11.79
N MET A 104 -9.76 5.74 -10.88
CA MET A 104 -10.18 7.11 -11.22
C MET A 104 -8.99 7.97 -11.68
N ALA A 105 -7.83 7.85 -11.03
CA ALA A 105 -6.63 8.59 -11.44
C ALA A 105 -6.23 8.24 -12.88
N ILE A 106 -6.22 6.95 -13.22
CA ILE A 106 -5.91 6.49 -14.58
C ILE A 106 -6.95 6.99 -15.58
N GLN A 107 -8.24 6.94 -15.25
CA GLN A 107 -9.31 7.45 -16.12
C GLN A 107 -9.17 8.95 -16.38
N THR A 108 -8.87 9.74 -15.35
CA THR A 108 -8.65 11.18 -15.48
C THR A 108 -7.44 11.46 -16.37
N LEU A 109 -6.31 10.80 -16.13
CA LEU A 109 -5.13 10.93 -16.97
C LEU A 109 -5.42 10.55 -18.43
N GLY A 110 -6.12 9.44 -18.66
CA GLY A 110 -6.51 9.00 -20.00
C GLY A 110 -7.32 10.05 -20.75
N LYS A 111 -8.30 10.69 -20.09
CA LYS A 111 -9.08 11.80 -20.67
C LYS A 111 -8.21 13.02 -21.00
N SER A 112 -7.26 13.36 -20.14
CA SER A 112 -6.31 14.45 -20.39
C SER A 112 -5.37 14.18 -21.56
N LEU A 113 -5.02 12.90 -21.81
CA LEU A 113 -4.14 12.51 -22.92
C LEU A 113 -4.87 12.44 -24.28
N THR A 114 -6.19 12.25 -24.29
CA THR A 114 -6.98 12.10 -25.53
C THR A 114 -7.82 13.33 -25.88
N ALA A 115 -7.81 14.38 -25.04
CA ALA A 115 -8.46 15.64 -25.34
C ALA A 115 -7.77 16.32 -26.56
N PRO A 116 -8.54 16.81 -27.56
CA PRO A 116 -7.97 17.56 -28.67
C PRO A 116 -7.28 18.83 -28.14
N LYS A 117 -6.10 19.12 -28.69
CA LYS A 117 -5.30 20.33 -28.37
C LYS A 117 -6.02 21.60 -28.76
#